data_AF-A0A9E1Q6J1-F1
#
_entry.id   AF-A0A9E1Q6J1-F1
#
_cell.length_a   1.000
_cell.length_b   1.000
_cell.length_c   1.000
_cell.angle_alpha   90.00
_cell.angle_beta   90.00
_cell.angle_gamma   90.00
#
_symmetry.space_group_name_H-M   'P 1'
#
loop_
_entity.id
_entity.type
_entity.pdbx_description
1 polymer ?
#
loop_
_entity_poly.entity_id
_entity_poly.type
_entity_poly.pdbx_seq_one_letter_code
_entity_poly.pdbx_strand_id
1 'polypeptide(L)'
;MTQRIVESPCEDTRLDKCTKALIAVAFESITTKGEFKLALSEADELDTFYTYLMCDPNMRAMPWAKMKVWFFGDVPGDISAQIAIATHSGIDAEHVFRLDETTVEDVDCCVCTGDASELPSELFDRCTTWLVVDGGQDKQELDSSMLGGVVHRYVCGT
;
A
#
# COMPACT_ATOMS: atom_id res chain seq x y z
N MET A 1 25.10 -1.51 0.69
CA MET A 1 23.89 -2.35 0.78
C MET A 1 23.30 -2.40 -0.61
N THR A 2 23.03 -3.57 -1.15
CA THR A 2 22.68 -3.75 -2.57
C THR A 2 21.16 -3.71 -2.70
N GLN A 3 20.60 -2.60 -3.21
CA GLN A 3 19.19 -2.51 -3.58
C GLN A 3 18.89 -3.55 -4.66
N ARG A 4 17.78 -4.27 -4.49
CA ARG A 4 17.36 -5.35 -5.39
C ARG A 4 16.02 -4.97 -6.00
N ILE A 5 16.07 -4.17 -7.06
CA ILE A 5 14.90 -3.78 -7.85
C ILE A 5 14.52 -4.98 -8.71
N VAL A 6 13.29 -5.50 -8.54
CA VAL A 6 12.75 -6.62 -9.34
C VAL A 6 11.73 -6.07 -10.31
N GLU A 7 12.14 -5.81 -11.55
CA GLU A 7 11.26 -5.34 -12.62
C GLU A 7 10.61 -6.54 -13.35
N SER A 8 9.32 -6.43 -13.68
CA SER A 8 8.54 -7.56 -14.19
C SER A 8 7.43 -7.11 -15.16
N PRO A 9 7.44 -7.47 -16.45
CA PRO A 9 6.28 -7.31 -17.37
C PRO A 9 5.21 -8.38 -17.00
N CYS A 10 3.87 -8.28 -17.19
CA CYS A 10 2.99 -7.77 -18.25
C CYS A 10 1.54 -7.58 -17.68
N GLU A 11 0.61 -6.97 -18.43
CA GLU A 11 -0.58 -6.19 -18.01
C GLU A 11 -1.56 -6.75 -16.94
N ASP A 12 -2.03 -8.02 -16.95
CA ASP A 12 -2.92 -8.53 -15.87
C ASP A 12 -2.14 -9.10 -14.67
N THR A 13 -0.87 -9.47 -14.86
CA THR A 13 -0.05 -10.13 -13.81
C THR A 13 0.57 -9.16 -12.81
N ARG A 14 0.40 -7.84 -12.98
CA ARG A 14 1.11 -6.80 -12.21
C ARG A 14 0.39 -6.43 -10.92
N LEU A 15 -0.90 -6.06 -11.00
CA LEU A 15 -1.76 -5.91 -9.83
C LEU A 15 -1.78 -7.22 -9.05
N ASP A 16 -1.82 -8.34 -9.78
CA ASP A 16 -1.69 -9.69 -9.24
C ASP A 16 -0.39 -9.93 -8.45
N LYS A 17 0.75 -9.43 -8.94
CA LYS A 17 2.04 -9.51 -8.22
C LYS A 17 2.05 -8.58 -7.01
N CYS A 18 1.54 -7.36 -7.13
CA CYS A 18 1.43 -6.41 -6.02
C CYS A 18 0.53 -6.98 -4.92
N THR A 19 -0.65 -7.49 -5.27
CA THR A 19 -1.59 -8.17 -4.36
C THR A 19 -0.95 -9.40 -3.71
N LYS A 20 -0.23 -10.24 -4.47
CA LYS A 20 0.50 -11.39 -3.90
C LYS A 20 1.59 -10.97 -2.92
N ALA A 21 2.33 -9.91 -3.22
CA ALA A 21 3.34 -9.37 -2.31
C ALA A 21 2.69 -8.80 -1.04
N LEU A 22 1.63 -8.02 -1.18
CA LEU A 22 0.85 -7.49 -0.06
C LEU A 22 0.32 -8.61 0.84
N ILE A 23 -0.27 -9.65 0.24
CA ILE A 23 -0.75 -10.83 0.97
C ILE A 23 0.41 -11.53 1.70
N ALA A 24 1.54 -11.74 1.03
CA ALA A 24 2.69 -12.40 1.64
C ALA A 24 3.20 -11.65 2.87
N VAL A 25 3.37 -10.32 2.75
CA VAL A 25 3.80 -9.46 3.86
C VAL A 25 2.75 -9.47 4.99
N ALA A 26 1.47 -9.39 4.66
CA ALA A 26 0.40 -9.43 5.66
C ALA A 26 0.42 -10.73 6.48
N PHE A 27 0.54 -11.88 5.82
CA PHE A 27 0.62 -13.17 6.50
C PHE A 27 1.89 -13.31 7.34
N GLU A 28 3.03 -12.83 6.86
CA GLU A 28 4.28 -12.82 7.61
C GLU A 28 4.16 -11.95 8.87
N SER A 29 3.68 -10.70 8.74
CA SER A 29 3.49 -9.78 9.87
C SER A 29 2.51 -10.34 10.88
N ILE A 30 1.37 -10.89 10.46
CA ILE A 30 0.39 -11.46 11.39
C ILE A 30 0.92 -12.70 12.10
N THR A 31 1.72 -13.52 11.42
CA THR A 31 2.33 -14.71 12.03
C THR A 31 3.40 -14.33 13.05
N THR A 32 4.16 -13.26 12.78
CA THR A 32 5.32 -12.87 13.61
C THR A 32 4.98 -11.86 14.70
N LYS A 33 4.12 -10.89 14.41
CA LYS A 33 3.76 -9.75 15.27
C LYS A 33 2.32 -9.83 15.80
N GLY A 34 1.46 -10.66 15.20
CA GLY A 34 0.06 -10.83 15.59
C GLY A 34 -0.91 -9.83 14.95
N GLU A 35 -0.40 -8.76 14.34
CA GLU A 35 -1.15 -7.75 13.59
C GLU A 35 -0.41 -7.40 12.29
N PHE A 36 -1.11 -6.78 11.35
CA PHE A 36 -0.51 -6.22 10.12
C PHE A 36 -0.93 -4.76 9.96
N LYS A 37 0.05 -3.87 9.87
CA LYS A 37 -0.13 -2.42 9.75
C LYS A 37 0.16 -1.99 8.32
N LEU A 38 -0.84 -1.43 7.66
CA LEU A 38 -0.82 -1.08 6.25
C LEU A 38 -1.04 0.43 6.09
N ALA A 39 -0.19 1.09 5.30
CA ALA A 39 -0.44 2.45 4.84
C ALA A 39 -0.86 2.43 3.36
N LEU A 40 -1.88 3.20 3.01
CA LEU A 40 -2.47 3.27 1.67
C LEU A 40 -2.53 4.73 1.21
N SER A 41 -1.94 5.00 0.05
CA SER A 41 -2.08 6.30 -0.61
C SER A 41 -3.48 6.45 -1.21
N GLU A 42 -4.06 7.63 -1.10
CA GLU A 42 -5.34 8.01 -1.72
C GLU A 42 -5.16 8.55 -3.15
N ALA A 43 -4.01 8.34 -3.78
CA ALA A 43 -3.78 8.79 -5.16
C ALA A 43 -4.72 8.10 -6.15
N ASP A 44 -5.33 8.88 -7.05
CA ASP A 44 -6.30 8.43 -8.05
C ASP A 44 -5.77 7.27 -8.93
N GLU A 45 -4.45 7.18 -9.16
CA GLU A 45 -3.87 6.08 -9.93
C GLU A 45 -4.04 4.71 -9.27
N LEU A 46 -4.30 4.67 -7.96
CA LEU A 46 -4.51 3.44 -7.20
C LEU A 46 -5.97 3.00 -7.17
N ASP A 47 -6.92 3.78 -7.67
CA ASP A 47 -8.35 3.42 -7.69
C ASP A 47 -8.60 2.08 -8.37
N THR A 48 -7.92 1.85 -9.49
CA THR A 48 -8.02 0.57 -10.22
C THR A 48 -7.42 -0.57 -9.40
N PHE A 49 -6.31 -0.32 -8.69
CA PHE A 49 -5.70 -1.31 -7.81
C PHE A 49 -6.60 -1.63 -6.61
N TYR A 50 -7.20 -0.65 -5.96
CA TYR A 50 -8.12 -0.86 -4.83
C TYR A 50 -9.41 -1.55 -5.26
N THR A 51 -9.95 -1.18 -6.42
CA THR A 51 -11.10 -1.88 -7.00
C THR A 51 -10.77 -3.35 -7.27
N TYR A 52 -9.59 -3.63 -7.82
CA TYR A 52 -9.09 -4.99 -8.04
C TYR A 52 -8.93 -5.74 -6.71
N LEU A 53 -8.31 -5.11 -5.72
CA LEU A 53 -8.07 -5.67 -4.39
C LEU A 53 -9.38 -6.06 -3.68
N MET A 54 -10.44 -5.25 -3.82
CA MET A 54 -11.77 -5.59 -3.28
C MET A 54 -12.45 -6.73 -4.03
N CYS A 55 -12.15 -6.90 -5.33
CA CYS A 55 -12.74 -7.95 -6.17
C CYS A 55 -11.94 -9.26 -6.15
N ASP A 56 -10.67 -9.24 -5.74
CA ASP A 56 -9.78 -10.39 -5.77
C ASP A 56 -10.25 -11.47 -4.78
N PRO A 57 -10.55 -12.70 -5.24
CA PRO A 57 -11.04 -13.76 -4.38
C PRO A 57 -10.00 -14.22 -3.33
N ASN A 58 -8.70 -14.05 -3.57
CA ASN A 58 -7.65 -14.36 -2.60
C ASN A 58 -7.65 -13.37 -1.42
N MET A 59 -8.12 -12.14 -1.64
CA MET A 59 -8.28 -11.15 -0.59
C MET A 59 -9.40 -11.53 0.38
N ARG A 60 -10.31 -12.45 0.03
CA ARG A 60 -11.24 -13.05 1.02
C ARG A 60 -10.54 -13.89 2.08
N ALA A 61 -9.34 -14.39 1.78
CA ALA A 61 -8.55 -15.16 2.72
C ALA A 61 -7.67 -14.27 3.62
N MET A 62 -7.65 -12.95 3.39
CA MET A 62 -6.90 -12.06 4.26
C MET A 62 -7.51 -12.05 5.68
N PRO A 63 -6.67 -12.12 6.72
CA PRO A 63 -7.08 -11.99 8.11
C PRO A 63 -7.37 -10.51 8.49
N TRP A 64 -8.39 -9.92 7.88
CA TRP A 64 -8.75 -8.49 8.00
C TRP A 64 -8.96 -8.00 9.44
N ALA A 65 -9.49 -8.85 10.32
CA ALA A 65 -9.68 -8.52 11.74
C ALA A 65 -8.37 -8.27 12.52
N LYS A 66 -7.21 -8.58 11.92
CA LYS A 66 -5.89 -8.33 12.51
C LYS A 66 -5.14 -7.21 11.81
N MET A 67 -5.84 -6.42 11.00
CA MET A 67 -5.23 -5.34 10.22
C MET A 67 -5.56 -3.98 10.80
N LYS A 68 -4.58 -3.08 10.72
CA LYS A 68 -4.75 -1.65 10.92
C LYS A 68 -4.33 -0.94 9.65
N VAL A 69 -5.13 0.03 9.20
CA VAL A 69 -4.92 0.71 7.94
C VAL A 69 -4.86 2.22 8.15
N TRP A 70 -3.85 2.86 7.58
CA TRP A 70 -3.70 4.31 7.54
C TRP A 70 -3.81 4.80 6.10
N PHE A 71 -4.70 5.76 5.86
CA PHE A 71 -4.82 6.44 4.58
C PHE A 71 -4.08 7.78 4.60
N PHE A 72 -3.45 8.15 3.49
CA PHE A 72 -2.74 9.42 3.32
C PHE A 72 -2.86 9.96 1.90
N GLY A 73 -2.82 11.28 1.73
CA GLY A 73 -2.92 11.95 0.43
C GLY A 73 -3.87 13.15 0.49
N ASP A 74 -3.81 13.99 -0.55
CA ASP A 74 -4.54 15.27 -0.63
C ASP A 74 -5.92 15.12 -1.28
N VAL A 75 -6.67 14.04 -1.01
CA VAL A 75 -8.07 13.95 -1.46
C VAL A 75 -8.97 14.60 -0.40
N PRO A 76 -9.46 15.84 -0.63
CA PRO A 76 -10.24 16.56 0.35
C PRO A 76 -11.65 15.97 0.35
N GLY A 77 -11.94 15.15 1.35
CA GLY A 77 -13.32 14.78 1.70
C GLY A 77 -13.87 13.51 1.05
N ASP A 78 -13.08 12.73 0.32
CA ASP A 78 -13.55 11.45 -0.21
C ASP A 78 -13.16 10.28 0.69
N ILE A 79 -13.91 10.12 1.78
CA ILE A 79 -13.85 8.93 2.66
C ILE A 79 -14.30 7.66 1.90
N SER A 80 -14.72 7.78 0.62
CA SER A 80 -15.29 6.68 -0.14
C SER A 80 -14.32 5.51 -0.33
N ALA A 81 -13.04 5.75 -0.63
CA ALA A 81 -12.05 4.68 -0.75
C ALA A 81 -11.82 3.96 0.59
N GLN A 82 -11.72 4.72 1.69
CA GLN A 82 -11.55 4.16 3.03
C GLN A 82 -12.76 3.35 3.47
N ILE A 83 -13.97 3.91 3.29
CA ILE A 83 -15.24 3.25 3.61
C ILE A 83 -15.40 2.02 2.73
N ALA A 84 -15.12 2.11 1.43
CA ALA A 84 -15.23 0.99 0.51
C ALA A 84 -14.30 -0.15 0.94
N ILE A 85 -13.02 0.14 1.17
CA ILE A 85 -12.05 -0.86 1.62
C ILE A 85 -12.49 -1.44 2.97
N ALA A 86 -12.76 -0.62 3.99
CA ALA A 86 -13.17 -1.10 5.31
C ALA A 86 -14.43 -1.97 5.26
N THR A 87 -15.46 -1.51 4.54
CA THR A 87 -16.76 -2.19 4.42
C THR A 87 -16.65 -3.52 3.69
N HIS A 88 -15.84 -3.60 2.63
CA HIS A 88 -15.71 -4.81 1.83
C HIS A 88 -14.69 -5.81 2.39
N SER A 89 -13.68 -5.32 3.09
CA SER A 89 -12.65 -6.15 3.71
C SER A 89 -13.12 -6.80 5.02
N GLY A 90 -13.97 -6.12 5.79
CA GLY A 90 -14.29 -6.55 7.16
C GLY A 90 -13.18 -6.21 8.16
N ILE A 91 -12.40 -5.17 7.87
CA ILE A 91 -11.56 -4.50 8.87
C ILE A 91 -12.50 -3.75 9.84
N ASP A 92 -12.24 -3.84 11.13
CA ASP A 92 -13.00 -3.07 12.12
C ASP A 92 -12.80 -1.57 11.89
N ALA A 93 -13.88 -0.79 11.89
CA ALA A 93 -13.81 0.64 11.59
C ALA A 93 -12.90 1.42 12.56
N GLU A 94 -12.70 0.91 13.78
CA GLU A 94 -11.76 1.47 14.76
C GLU A 94 -10.28 1.25 14.42
N HIS A 95 -9.99 0.40 13.43
CA HIS A 95 -8.65 0.11 12.91
C HIS A 95 -8.37 0.78 11.56
N VAL A 96 -9.23 1.72 11.16
CA VAL A 96 -9.08 2.52 9.94
C VAL A 96 -8.81 3.96 10.35
N PHE A 97 -7.67 4.49 9.91
CA PHE A 97 -7.13 5.76 10.36
C PHE A 97 -6.76 6.65 9.19
N ARG A 98 -6.78 7.95 9.44
CA ARG A 98 -6.13 8.95 8.59
C ARG A 98 -4.77 9.34 9.19
N LEU A 99 -3.76 9.39 8.34
CA LEU A 99 -2.38 9.59 8.76
C LEU A 99 -2.14 11.00 9.31
N ASP A 100 -2.81 12.01 8.77
CA ASP A 100 -2.80 13.40 9.23
C ASP A 100 -3.58 13.63 10.54
N GLU A 101 -4.49 12.73 10.88
CA GLU A 101 -5.33 12.81 12.09
C GLU A 101 -4.80 11.98 13.27
N THR A 102 -3.83 11.09 13.02
CA THR A 102 -3.37 10.11 14.02
C THR A 102 -1.86 10.05 14.14
N THR A 103 -1.36 9.61 15.30
CA THR A 103 0.07 9.35 15.44
C THR A 103 0.43 8.08 14.68
N VAL A 104 1.37 8.19 13.75
CA VAL A 104 1.82 7.08 12.90
C VAL A 104 2.61 6.07 13.72
N GLU A 105 2.16 4.83 13.77
CA GLU A 105 2.91 3.70 14.31
C GLU A 105 3.92 3.17 13.28
N ASP A 106 4.79 2.23 13.67
CA ASP A 106 5.60 1.49 12.69
C ASP A 106 4.66 0.72 11.75
N VAL A 107 4.90 0.83 10.44
CA VAL A 107 4.05 0.25 9.39
C VAL A 107 4.78 -0.92 8.73
N ASP A 108 4.07 -2.03 8.56
CA ASP A 108 4.64 -3.22 7.91
C ASP A 108 4.77 -3.01 6.40
N CYS A 109 3.73 -2.45 5.78
CA CYS A 109 3.65 -2.25 4.35
C CYS A 109 3.03 -0.90 3.98
N CYS A 110 3.58 -0.20 3.00
CA CYS A 110 2.99 1.00 2.40
C CYS A 110 2.71 0.74 0.91
N VAL A 111 1.49 1.04 0.45
CA VAL A 111 1.13 1.04 -0.98
C VAL A 111 1.01 2.48 -1.44
N CYS A 112 1.78 2.85 -2.44
CA CYS A 112 1.83 4.21 -2.94
C CYS A 112 2.14 4.28 -4.44
N THR A 113 2.02 5.48 -5.00
CA THR A 113 2.53 5.80 -6.33
C THR A 113 4.02 6.15 -6.25
N GLY A 114 4.72 6.22 -7.39
CA GLY A 114 6.10 6.69 -7.43
C GLY A 114 6.24 8.21 -7.38
N ASP A 115 5.18 8.95 -7.04
CA ASP A 115 5.27 10.38 -6.77
C ASP A 115 5.75 10.63 -5.33
N ALA A 116 7.02 11.00 -5.19
CA ALA A 116 7.60 11.26 -3.87
C ALA A 116 6.97 12.46 -3.15
N SER A 117 6.35 13.39 -3.88
CA SER A 117 5.78 14.60 -3.28
C SER A 117 4.50 14.32 -2.49
N GLU A 118 3.85 13.19 -2.77
CA GLU A 118 2.61 12.76 -2.10
C GLU A 118 2.87 11.83 -0.91
N LEU A 119 4.13 11.46 -0.65
CA LEU A 119 4.47 10.55 0.43
C LEU A 119 4.71 11.31 1.75
N PRO A 120 4.05 10.90 2.84
CA PRO A 120 4.29 11.48 4.15
C PRO A 120 5.66 11.06 4.67
N SER A 121 6.50 12.05 4.99
CA SER A 121 7.87 11.84 5.46
C SER A 121 7.95 10.99 6.73
N GLU A 122 6.88 10.96 7.51
CA GLU A 122 6.72 10.17 8.74
C GLU A 122 6.84 8.67 8.48
N LEU A 123 6.49 8.20 7.28
CA LEU A 123 6.59 6.80 6.91
C LEU A 123 7.99 6.36 6.49
N PHE A 124 8.88 7.30 6.12
CA PHE A 124 10.16 6.97 5.47
C PHE A 124 11.01 6.04 6.32
N ASP A 125 11.10 6.28 7.63
CA ASP A 125 11.87 5.43 8.56
C ASP A 125 11.00 4.40 9.31
N ARG A 126 9.67 4.46 9.14
CA ARG A 126 8.71 3.65 9.90
C ARG A 126 8.11 2.51 9.09
N CYS A 127 8.31 2.50 7.78
CA CYS A 127 7.79 1.46 6.91
C CYS A 127 8.84 0.40 6.59
N THR A 128 8.47 -0.88 6.73
CA THR A 128 9.41 -1.99 6.42
C THR A 128 9.35 -2.45 4.97
N THR A 129 8.21 -2.27 4.29
CA THR A 129 8.01 -2.70 2.89
C THR A 129 7.22 -1.66 2.12
N TRP A 130 7.69 -1.27 0.95
CA TRP A 130 7.02 -0.33 0.05
C TRP A 130 6.59 -1.05 -1.22
N LEU A 131 5.33 -0.93 -1.59
CA LEU A 131 4.76 -1.42 -2.82
C LEU A 131 4.37 -0.20 -3.66
N VAL A 132 5.29 0.20 -4.54
CA VAL A 132 5.15 1.36 -5.41
C VAL A 132 4.49 0.91 -6.70
N VAL A 133 3.29 1.42 -7.00
CA VAL A 133 2.55 1.13 -8.24
C VAL A 133 2.61 2.38 -9.12
N ASP A 134 3.36 2.31 -10.22
CA ASP A 134 3.64 3.44 -11.10
C ASP A 134 2.84 3.36 -12.40
N GLY A 135 2.13 4.44 -12.77
CA GLY A 135 1.31 4.53 -13.98
C GLY A 135 2.06 4.77 -15.29
N GLY A 136 3.39 4.91 -15.28
CA GLY A 136 4.20 4.96 -16.49
C GLY A 136 4.34 6.30 -17.22
N GLN A 137 4.09 7.44 -16.59
CA GLN A 137 4.42 8.75 -17.16
C GLN A 137 5.46 9.50 -16.33
N ASP A 138 6.23 10.37 -16.99
CA ASP A 138 7.25 11.30 -16.47
C ASP A 138 6.87 11.94 -15.12
N LYS A 139 7.03 11.17 -14.03
CA LYS A 139 6.94 11.66 -12.67
C LYS A 139 8.33 11.67 -12.08
N GLN A 140 8.57 12.60 -11.16
CA GLN A 140 9.82 12.70 -10.43
C GLN A 140 10.08 11.35 -9.76
N GLU A 141 11.07 10.59 -10.26
CA GLU A 141 11.31 9.24 -9.78
C GLU A 141 11.49 9.29 -8.26
N LEU A 142 10.62 8.56 -7.56
CA LEU A 142 10.81 8.29 -6.13
C LEU A 142 12.22 7.74 -5.91
N ASP A 143 13.05 8.53 -5.24
CA ASP A 143 14.38 8.11 -4.83
C ASP A 143 14.24 7.11 -3.68
N SER A 144 14.26 5.83 -4.04
CA SER A 144 14.17 4.72 -3.11
C SER A 144 15.24 4.73 -2.00
N SER A 145 16.29 5.55 -2.10
CA SER A 145 17.26 5.75 -1.01
C SER A 145 16.71 6.56 0.17
N MET A 146 15.61 7.29 -0.04
CA MET A 146 14.88 8.02 1.01
C MET A 146 13.95 7.12 1.82
N LEU A 147 13.63 5.92 1.29
CA LEU A 147 12.71 4.99 1.92
C LEU A 147 13.47 3.94 2.71
N GLY A 148 13.15 3.82 4.00
CA GLY A 148 13.56 2.70 4.82
C GLY A 148 12.93 1.39 4.34
N GLY A 149 13.57 0.26 4.66
CA GLY A 149 13.00 -1.06 4.35
C GLY A 149 13.21 -1.53 2.90
N VAL A 150 12.31 -2.40 2.43
CA VAL A 150 12.39 -3.04 1.11
C VAL A 150 11.40 -2.37 0.15
N VAL A 151 11.89 -1.91 -1.00
CA VAL A 151 11.04 -1.27 -2.03
C VAL A 151 10.80 -2.22 -3.20
N HIS A 152 9.52 -2.46 -3.49
CA HIS A 152 9.03 -3.19 -4.66
C HIS A 152 8.32 -2.22 -5.59
N ARG A 153 8.84 -2.05 -6.80
CA ARG A 153 8.25 -1.14 -7.81
C ARG A 153 7.55 -1.93 -8.91
N TYR A 154 6.32 -1.55 -9.22
CA TYR A 154 5.46 -2.14 -10.23
C TYR A 154 5.12 -1.07 -11.27
N VAL A 155 5.90 -1.01 -12.36
CA VAL A 155 5.70 -0.03 -13.43
C VAL A 155 4.69 -0.53 -14.45
N CYS A 156 3.61 0.23 -14.64
CA CYS A 156 2.62 0.10 -15.71
C CYS A 156 3.18 0.78 -16.96
N GLY A 157 3.55 0.00 -17.97
CA GLY A 157 3.92 0.54 -19.28
C GLY A 157 2.67 0.99 -20.06
N THR A 158 2.83 2.04 -20.87
CA THR A 158 1.87 2.49 -21.89
C THR A 158 1.70 1.48 -23.02
#